data_AF-A0ABD5XBZ1-F1
#
_entry.id   AF-A0ABD5XBZ1-F1
#
_cell.length_a   1.000
_cell.length_b   1.000
_cell.length_c   1.000
_cell.angle_alpha   90.00
_cell.angle_beta   90.00
_cell.angle_gamma   90.00
#
_symmetry.space_group_name_H-M   'P 1'
#
loop_
_entity.id
_entity.type
_entity.pdbx_description
1 polymer ?
#
loop_
_entity_poly.entity_id
_entity_poly.type
_entity_poly.pdbx_seq_one_letter_code
_entity_poly.pdbx_strand_id
1 'polypeptide(L)'
;MRRALSEATKRVDRWLDQVFFAAWEVSVLAIPTLWFLLFATPRAAVSLSGLTALAVSAVAVGTFRGGYVRTGSWPRPGHLPTLPIRSAYYSLVVGGTALLGAFAQTELGAFWPGVVVPAVVGVGALAFVPVVLAGAERVARLTI
;
A
#
# COMPACT_ATOMS: atom_id res chain seq x y z
N MET A 1 3.68 33.75 -13.49
CA MET A 1 4.09 32.42 -13.99
C MET A 1 5.20 31.77 -13.17
N ARG A 2 6.37 32.41 -12.95
CA ARG A 2 7.50 31.81 -12.18
C ARG A 2 7.17 31.36 -10.74
N ARG A 3 6.36 32.13 -10.00
CA ARG A 3 5.91 31.74 -8.64
C ARG A 3 5.00 30.51 -8.62
N ALA A 4 4.08 30.39 -9.58
CA ALA A 4 3.18 29.25 -9.67
C ALA A 4 3.94 27.94 -10.00
N LEU A 5 4.93 28.01 -10.89
CA LEU A 5 5.83 26.89 -11.17
C LEU A 5 6.64 26.49 -9.92
N SER A 6 7.17 27.47 -9.18
CA SER A 6 7.88 27.21 -7.92
C SER A 6 7.02 26.52 -6.87
N GLU A 7 5.75 26.92 -6.71
CA GLU A 7 4.85 26.27 -5.73
C GLU A 7 4.41 24.88 -6.17
N ALA A 8 4.23 24.67 -7.48
CA ALA A 8 3.97 23.35 -8.05
C ALA A 8 5.14 22.40 -7.81
N THR A 9 6.38 22.85 -8.06
CA THR A 9 7.60 22.06 -7.79
C THR A 9 7.70 21.67 -6.32
N LYS A 10 7.56 22.64 -5.39
CA LYS A 10 7.57 22.35 -3.94
C LYS A 10 6.47 21.38 -3.51
N ARG A 11 5.34 21.36 -4.19
CA ARG A 11 4.26 20.41 -3.92
C ARG A 11 4.63 19.01 -4.40
N VAL A 12 5.20 18.89 -5.60
CA VAL A 12 5.68 17.60 -6.13
C VAL A 12 6.81 17.05 -5.28
N ASP A 13 7.78 17.87 -4.89
CA ASP A 13 8.90 17.46 -4.02
C ASP A 13 8.39 16.88 -2.70
N ARG A 14 7.46 17.57 -2.05
CA ARG A 14 6.82 17.07 -0.82
C ARG A 14 6.05 15.78 -1.03
N TRP A 15 5.39 15.62 -2.18
CA TRP A 15 4.69 14.37 -2.50
C TRP A 15 5.68 13.22 -2.70
N LEU A 16 6.79 13.47 -3.42
CA LEU A 16 7.85 12.49 -3.63
C LEU A 16 8.50 12.07 -2.31
N ASP A 17 8.74 12.98 -1.38
CA ASP A 17 9.23 12.65 -0.04
C ASP A 17 8.26 11.70 0.68
N GLN A 18 6.96 11.98 0.63
CA GLN A 18 5.95 11.11 1.25
C GLN A 18 5.90 9.73 0.60
N VAL A 19 5.98 9.66 -0.73
CA VAL A 19 6.02 8.39 -1.47
C VAL A 19 7.30 7.62 -1.17
N PHE A 20 8.44 8.29 -1.05
CA PHE A 20 9.72 7.68 -0.71
C PHE A 20 9.70 7.04 0.69
N PHE A 21 9.24 7.79 1.70
CA PHE A 21 9.08 7.24 3.06
C PHE A 21 8.04 6.12 3.10
N ALA A 22 6.95 6.25 2.35
CA ALA A 22 5.95 5.20 2.23
C ALA A 22 6.51 3.95 1.53
N ALA A 23 7.34 4.10 0.50
CA ALA A 23 7.97 2.99 -0.21
C ALA A 23 8.86 2.17 0.72
N TRP A 24 9.73 2.84 1.49
CA TRP A 24 10.56 2.17 2.47
C TRP A 24 9.72 1.41 3.51
N GLU A 25 8.72 2.10 4.05
CA GLU A 25 7.89 1.54 5.10
C GLU A 25 7.02 0.37 4.63
N VAL A 26 6.35 0.49 3.48
CA VAL A 26 5.57 -0.61 2.89
C VAL A 26 6.47 -1.79 2.58
N SER A 27 7.65 -1.55 2.00
CA SER A 27 8.58 -2.63 1.65
C SER A 27 9.05 -3.39 2.88
N VAL A 28 9.42 -2.68 3.96
CA VAL A 28 9.89 -3.31 5.21
C VAL A 28 8.76 -4.02 5.94
N LEU A 29 7.60 -3.37 6.05
CA LEU A 29 6.46 -3.93 6.80
C LEU A 29 5.75 -5.06 6.05
N ALA A 30 5.90 -5.15 4.71
CA ALA A 30 5.36 -6.24 3.92
C ALA A 30 6.33 -7.43 3.74
N ILE A 31 7.56 -7.37 4.29
CA ILE A 31 8.55 -8.47 4.19
C ILE A 31 7.96 -9.86 4.45
N PRO A 32 7.12 -10.08 5.50
CA PRO A 32 6.54 -11.40 5.75
C PRO A 32 5.76 -11.95 4.56
N THR A 33 4.93 -11.11 3.91
CA THR A 33 4.16 -11.54 2.74
C THR A 33 5.04 -11.68 1.51
N LEU A 34 6.03 -10.79 1.33
CA LEU A 34 6.95 -10.87 0.20
C LEU A 34 7.73 -12.18 0.22
N TRP A 35 8.17 -12.61 1.40
CA TRP A 35 8.80 -13.91 1.58
C TRP A 35 7.87 -15.07 1.22
N PHE A 36 6.59 -15.01 1.63
CA PHE A 36 5.60 -16.02 1.27
C PHE A 36 5.34 -16.08 -0.25
N LEU A 37 5.25 -14.93 -0.92
CA LEU A 37 5.01 -14.85 -2.36
C LEU A 37 6.14 -15.50 -3.19
N LEU A 38 7.35 -15.63 -2.66
CA LEU A 38 8.45 -16.35 -3.33
C LEU A 38 8.13 -17.83 -3.59
N PHE A 39 7.26 -18.43 -2.77
CA PHE A 39 6.85 -19.82 -2.89
C PHE A 39 5.52 -20.00 -3.65
N ALA A 40 4.84 -18.90 -3.96
CA ALA A 40 3.55 -18.95 -4.64
C ALA A 40 3.69 -19.29 -6.13
N THR A 41 2.65 -19.94 -6.66
CA THR A 41 2.55 -20.30 -8.08
C THR A 41 1.24 -19.78 -8.65
N PRO A 42 1.19 -19.39 -9.94
CA PRO A 42 2.29 -19.36 -10.92
C PRO A 42 3.26 -18.18 -10.74
N ARG A 43 4.57 -18.43 -10.83
CA ARG A 43 5.63 -17.46 -10.47
C ARG A 43 5.58 -16.16 -11.27
N ALA A 44 5.38 -16.23 -12.59
CA ALA A 44 5.39 -15.05 -13.45
C ALA A 44 4.23 -14.09 -13.13
N ALA A 45 3.02 -14.63 -12.95
CA ALA A 45 1.82 -13.87 -12.63
C ALA A 45 1.91 -13.26 -11.22
N VAL A 46 2.41 -14.04 -10.25
CA VAL A 46 2.64 -13.58 -8.87
C VAL A 46 3.69 -12.47 -8.83
N SER A 47 4.81 -12.59 -9.54
CA SER A 47 5.85 -11.56 -9.54
C SER A 47 5.36 -10.24 -10.14
N LEU A 48 4.64 -10.27 -11.27
CA LEU A 48 4.07 -9.07 -11.88
C LEU A 48 3.06 -8.40 -10.93
N SER A 49 2.17 -9.20 -10.35
CA SER A 49 1.14 -8.71 -9.45
C SER A 49 1.72 -8.19 -8.13
N GLY A 50 2.73 -8.87 -7.59
CA GLY A 50 3.44 -8.47 -6.37
C GLY A 50 4.23 -7.18 -6.53
N LEU A 51 4.94 -7.00 -7.66
CA LEU A 51 5.63 -5.75 -7.99
C LEU A 51 4.64 -4.60 -8.14
N THR A 52 3.52 -4.85 -8.83
CA THR A 52 2.46 -3.83 -8.98
C THR A 52 1.86 -3.47 -7.63
N ALA A 53 1.51 -4.46 -6.82
CA ALA A 53 0.95 -4.25 -5.49
C ALA A 53 1.90 -3.43 -4.61
N LEU A 54 3.20 -3.73 -4.60
CA LEU A 54 4.20 -2.97 -3.84
C LEU A 54 4.32 -1.51 -4.33
N ALA A 55 4.52 -1.32 -5.63
CA ALA A 55 4.72 0.02 -6.20
C ALA A 55 3.49 0.90 -5.99
N VAL A 56 2.30 0.37 -6.27
CA VAL A 56 1.04 1.09 -6.07
C VAL A 56 0.77 1.35 -4.60
N SER A 57 1.07 0.40 -3.71
CA SER A 57 0.89 0.60 -2.26
C SER A 57 1.75 1.75 -1.74
N ALA A 58 3.01 1.86 -2.19
CA ALA A 58 3.88 2.97 -1.82
C ALA A 58 3.31 4.33 -2.25
N VAL A 59 2.85 4.41 -3.50
CA VAL A 59 2.25 5.63 -4.05
C VAL A 59 0.95 5.97 -3.33
N ALA A 60 0.09 4.98 -3.08
CA ALA A 60 -1.19 5.16 -2.40
C ALA A 60 -1.00 5.65 -0.96
N VAL A 61 -0.15 4.98 -0.17
CA VAL A 61 0.14 5.38 1.21
C VAL A 61 0.74 6.79 1.26
N GLY A 62 1.70 7.11 0.39
CA GLY A 62 2.28 8.46 0.34
C GLY A 62 1.25 9.53 -0.02
N THR A 63 0.37 9.24 -0.96
CA THR A 63 -0.71 10.15 -1.42
C THR A 63 -1.76 10.37 -0.34
N PHE A 64 -2.22 9.31 0.32
CA PHE A 64 -3.21 9.39 1.38
C PHE A 64 -2.66 10.06 2.64
N ARG A 65 -1.47 9.67 3.08
CA ARG A 65 -0.81 10.26 4.25
C ARG A 65 -0.47 11.73 4.04
N GLY A 66 -0.02 12.10 2.85
CA GLY A 66 0.26 13.50 2.50
C GLY A 66 -0.98 14.39 2.39
N GLY A 67 -2.19 13.82 2.54
CA GLY A 67 -3.45 14.56 2.48
C GLY A 67 -3.82 15.01 1.06
N TYR A 68 -3.19 14.44 0.03
CA TYR A 68 -3.51 14.74 -1.37
C TYR A 68 -4.88 14.15 -1.76
N VAL A 69 -5.28 13.06 -1.11
CA VAL A 69 -6.63 12.49 -1.14
C VAL A 69 -7.08 12.23 0.30
N ARG A 70 -8.28 12.71 0.66
CA ARG A 70 -8.78 12.64 2.04
C ARG A 70 -9.39 11.27 2.32
N THR A 71 -8.70 10.45 3.11
CA THR A 71 -9.17 9.10 3.54
C THR A 71 -9.24 8.95 5.06
N GLY A 72 -8.84 9.96 5.83
CA GLY A 72 -8.87 9.97 7.29
C GLY A 72 -7.54 10.42 7.89
N SER A 73 -7.38 10.23 9.21
CA SER A 73 -6.15 10.55 9.93
C SER A 73 -5.14 9.40 9.80
N TRP A 74 -4.09 9.62 9.00
CA TRP A 74 -3.01 8.65 8.86
C TRP A 74 -1.95 8.82 9.98
N PRO A 75 -1.40 7.72 10.51
CA PRO A 75 -0.26 7.80 11.41
C PRO A 75 0.95 8.43 10.73
N ARG A 76 1.77 9.11 11.54
CA ARG A 76 3.08 9.59 11.11
C ARG A 76 3.97 8.39 10.72
N PRO A 77 4.89 8.57 9.75
CA PRO A 77 5.89 7.55 9.46
C PRO A 77 6.63 7.14 10.74
N GLY A 78 6.81 5.84 10.96
CA GLY A 78 7.55 5.33 12.13
C GLY A 78 6.82 5.39 13.49
N HIS A 79 5.50 5.61 13.51
CA HIS A 79 4.72 5.58 14.75
C HIS A 79 4.68 4.17 15.36
N LEU A 80 5.57 3.90 16.33
CA LEU A 80 5.85 2.59 16.92
C LEU A 80 4.61 1.80 17.37
N PRO A 81 3.64 2.40 18.08
CA PRO A 81 2.47 1.65 18.58
C PRO A 81 1.62 1.02 17.47
N THR A 82 1.63 1.63 16.28
CA THR A 82 0.83 1.15 15.14
C THR A 82 1.58 0.19 14.22
N LEU A 83 2.89 -0.02 14.44
CA LEU A 83 3.73 -0.82 13.54
C LEU A 83 3.24 -2.27 13.36
N PRO A 84 2.87 -3.03 14.42
CA PRO A 84 2.44 -4.41 14.23
C PRO A 84 1.17 -4.54 13.39
N ILE A 85 0.16 -3.71 13.67
CA ILE A 85 -1.11 -3.70 12.94
C ILE A 85 -0.88 -3.30 11.48
N ARG A 86 -0.03 -2.29 11.25
CA ARG A 86 0.29 -1.84 9.89
C ARG A 86 1.10 -2.87 9.11
N SER A 87 2.02 -3.58 9.77
CA SER A 87 2.72 -4.72 9.19
C SER A 87 1.76 -5.82 8.74
N ALA A 88 0.86 -6.24 9.62
CA ALA A 88 -0.17 -7.21 9.29
C ALA A 88 -1.06 -6.73 8.15
N TYR A 89 -1.54 -5.49 8.20
CA TYR A 89 -2.43 -4.94 7.20
C TYR A 89 -1.76 -4.76 5.83
N TYR A 90 -0.54 -4.20 5.79
CA TYR A 90 0.20 -4.06 4.54
C TYR A 90 0.57 -5.42 3.95
N SER A 91 0.94 -6.40 4.78
CA SER A 91 1.16 -7.77 4.33
C SER A 91 -0.10 -8.38 3.72
N LEU A 92 -1.27 -8.18 4.35
CA LEU A 92 -2.55 -8.66 3.81
C LEU A 92 -2.92 -7.97 2.49
N VAL A 93 -2.76 -6.65 2.41
CA VAL A 93 -3.08 -5.92 1.18
C VAL A 93 -2.13 -6.31 0.06
N VAL A 94 -0.81 -6.23 0.27
CA VAL A 94 0.18 -6.53 -0.77
C VAL A 94 0.08 -7.99 -1.20
N GLY A 95 0.07 -8.93 -0.24
CA GLY A 95 -0.02 -10.36 -0.55
C GLY A 95 -1.36 -10.74 -1.17
N GLY A 96 -2.46 -10.31 -0.56
CA GLY A 96 -3.81 -10.63 -1.03
C GLY A 96 -4.09 -10.08 -2.43
N THR A 97 -3.70 -8.84 -2.70
CA THR A 97 -3.90 -8.22 -4.01
C THR A 97 -2.96 -8.81 -5.07
N ALA A 98 -1.74 -9.20 -4.69
CA ALA A 98 -0.83 -9.92 -5.59
C ALA A 98 -1.39 -11.29 -6.00
N LEU A 99 -1.90 -12.07 -5.03
CA LEU A 99 -2.51 -13.37 -5.32
C LEU A 99 -3.80 -13.24 -6.14
N LEU A 100 -4.63 -12.24 -5.81
CA LEU A 100 -5.85 -11.96 -6.57
C LEU A 100 -5.55 -11.51 -8.01
N GLY A 101 -4.53 -10.67 -8.20
CA GLY A 101 -4.05 -10.26 -9.51
C GLY A 101 -3.50 -11.43 -10.32
N ALA A 102 -2.71 -12.29 -9.67
CA ALA A 102 -2.16 -13.48 -10.30
C ALA A 102 -3.27 -14.45 -10.75
N PHE A 103 -4.26 -14.68 -9.89
CA PHE A 103 -5.45 -15.46 -10.21
C PHE A 103 -6.23 -14.87 -11.39
N ALA A 104 -6.50 -13.56 -11.38
CA ALA A 104 -7.21 -12.90 -12.47
C ALA A 104 -6.44 -12.98 -13.80
N GLN A 105 -5.11 -12.86 -13.75
CA GLN A 105 -4.23 -13.01 -14.92
C GLN A 105 -4.28 -14.43 -15.48
N THR A 106 -4.29 -15.46 -14.62
CA THR A 106 -4.32 -16.86 -15.07
C THR A 106 -5.68 -17.23 -15.65
N GLU A 107 -6.77 -16.79 -15.03
CA GLU A 107 -8.13 -17.09 -15.50
C GLU A 107 -8.46 -16.40 -16.82
N LEU A 108 -8.03 -15.14 -16.99
CA LEU A 108 -8.32 -14.36 -18.20
C LEU A 108 -7.31 -14.59 -19.33
N GLY A 109 -6.20 -15.27 -19.06
CA GLY A 109 -5.14 -15.52 -20.05
C GLY A 109 -4.45 -14.26 -20.58
N ALA A 110 -4.58 -13.13 -19.89
CA ALA A 110 -4.04 -11.83 -20.29
C ALA A 110 -3.15 -11.25 -19.19
N PHE A 111 -2.14 -10.44 -19.55
CA PHE A 111 -1.20 -9.89 -18.56
C PHE A 111 -1.76 -8.71 -17.75
N TRP A 112 -2.65 -7.91 -18.34
CA TRP A 112 -3.14 -6.67 -17.75
C TRP A 112 -3.93 -6.84 -16.43
N PRO A 113 -4.68 -7.94 -16.16
CA PRO A 113 -5.35 -8.14 -14.88
C PRO A 113 -4.36 -8.25 -13.72
N GLY A 114 -3.18 -8.82 -13.97
CA GLY A 114 -2.07 -8.86 -13.01
C GLY A 114 -1.51 -7.49 -12.65
N VAL A 115 -1.91 -6.43 -13.35
CA VAL A 115 -1.57 -5.03 -13.02
C VAL A 115 -2.78 -4.29 -12.46
N VAL A 116 -3.90 -4.34 -13.17
CA VAL A 116 -5.10 -3.54 -12.85
C VAL A 116 -5.73 -3.99 -11.53
N VAL A 117 -5.86 -5.30 -11.30
CA VAL A 117 -6.47 -5.83 -10.08
C VAL A 117 -5.68 -5.43 -8.83
N PRO A 118 -4.36 -5.68 -8.74
CA PRO A 118 -3.62 -5.28 -7.56
C PRO A 118 -3.56 -3.77 -7.38
N ALA A 119 -3.53 -3.00 -8.47
CA ALA A 119 -3.57 -1.55 -8.40
C ALA A 119 -4.87 -1.03 -7.78
N VAL A 120 -6.02 -1.42 -8.35
CA VAL A 120 -7.33 -0.89 -7.93
C VAL A 120 -7.71 -1.42 -6.54
N VAL A 121 -7.62 -2.73 -6.33
CA VAL A 121 -8.00 -3.35 -5.06
C VAL A 121 -7.04 -2.93 -3.95
N GLY A 122 -5.74 -2.81 -4.24
CA GLY A 122 -4.74 -2.35 -3.29
C GLY A 122 -4.96 -0.91 -2.84
N VAL A 123 -5.19 0.02 -3.78
CA VAL A 123 -5.52 1.43 -3.46
C VAL A 123 -6.80 1.50 -2.62
N GLY A 124 -7.84 0.78 -3.04
CA GLY A 124 -9.11 0.74 -2.32
C GLY A 124 -8.96 0.23 -0.90
N ALA A 125 -8.25 -0.89 -0.70
CA ALA A 125 -8.00 -1.43 0.62
C ALA A 125 -7.18 -0.47 1.49
N LEU A 126 -6.12 0.13 0.95
CA LEU A 126 -5.28 1.07 1.72
C LEU A 126 -6.02 2.32 2.16
N ALA A 127 -7.05 2.75 1.44
CA ALA A 127 -7.89 3.87 1.87
C ALA A 127 -8.58 3.61 3.23
N PHE A 128 -8.76 2.34 3.62
CA PHE A 128 -9.39 1.95 4.90
C PHE A 128 -8.42 1.85 6.08
N VAL A 129 -7.10 2.05 5.88
CA VAL A 129 -6.11 1.97 6.98
C VAL A 129 -6.49 2.82 8.20
N PRO A 130 -6.93 4.10 8.08
CA PRO A 130 -7.32 4.89 9.23
C PRO A 130 -8.47 4.27 10.04
N VAL A 131 -9.43 3.65 9.36
CA VAL A 131 -10.59 2.99 9.97
C VAL A 131 -10.14 1.74 10.73
N VAL A 132 -9.27 0.93 10.12
CA VAL A 132 -8.73 -0.29 10.73
C VAL A 132 -7.95 0.03 12.00
N LEU A 133 -7.12 1.09 11.98
CA LEU A 133 -6.35 1.51 13.14
C LEU A 133 -7.26 2.00 14.27
N ALA A 134 -8.26 2.84 13.96
CA ALA A 134 -9.22 3.31 14.96
C ALA A 134 -10.02 2.14 15.57
N GLY A 135 -10.38 1.15 14.77
CA GLY A 135 -11.05 -0.07 15.23
C GLY A 135 -10.16 -0.89 16.16
N ALA A 136 -8.90 -1.11 15.78
CA ALA A 136 -7.93 -1.86 16.59
C ALA A 136 -7.63 -1.18 17.92
N GLU A 137 -7.48 0.15 17.95
CA GLU A 137 -7.33 0.92 19.19
C GLU A 137 -8.56 0.80 20.10
N ARG A 138 -9.77 0.81 19.53
CA ARG A 138 -11.01 0.62 20.31
C ARG A 138 -11.06 -0.76 20.93
N VAL A 139 -10.71 -1.82 20.19
CA VAL A 139 -10.68 -3.20 20.70
C VAL A 139 -9.62 -3.33 21.79
N ALA A 140 -8.41 -2.78 21.59
CA ALA A 140 -7.35 -2.83 22.59
C ALA A 140 -7.77 -2.20 23.93
N ARG A 141 -8.55 -1.12 23.90
CA ARG A 141 -9.07 -0.47 25.12
C ARG A 141 -10.17 -1.27 25.84
N LEU A 142 -10.84 -2.20 25.15
CA LEU A 142 -11.90 -3.02 25.75
C LEU A 142 -11.35 -4.31 26.40
N THR A 143 -10.13 -4.70 26.03
CA THR A 143 -9.50 -5.96 26.48
C THR A 143 -8.48 -5.72 27.60
N ILE A 144 -8.21 -4.47 27.97
CA ILE A 144 -7.39 -4.04 29.12
C ILE A 144 -8.32 -3.48 30.19
#